data_AF-A0A9J6FN28-F1
#
_entry.id   AF-A0A9J6FN28-F1
#
_cell.length_a   1.000
_cell.length_b   1.000
_cell.length_c   1.000
_cell.angle_alpha   90.00
_cell.angle_beta   90.00
_cell.angle_gamma   90.00
#
_symmetry.space_group_name_H-M   'P 1'
#
loop_
_entity.id
_entity.type
_entity.pdbx_description
1 polymer ?
#
loop_
_entity_poly.entity_id
_entity_poly.type
_entity_poly.pdbx_seq_one_letter_code
_entity_poly.pdbx_strand_id
1 'polypeptide(L)'
;MKLSENIGVVQSTGKIDGFVDLGAFTPDHDKTVPCTHGMVVIFQPLSGSWHQILGVFASRVNVKDYLLSKIILEVVVLAGRAGLKVDYVTCDGASWNRSMWHHFGVHGTAAAVTPSVQHSTEDSRRLFLSQISRI
;
A
#
# COMPACT_ATOMS: atom_id res chain seq x y z
N MET A 1 -1.69 -6.97 7.42
CA MET A 1 -2.19 -7.39 8.75
C MET A 1 -3.07 -8.62 8.57
N LYS A 2 -2.96 -9.66 9.41
CA LYS A 2 -3.88 -10.80 9.37
C LYS A 2 -5.20 -10.40 10.03
N LEU A 3 -6.33 -10.71 9.39
CA LEU A 3 -7.67 -10.44 9.89
C LEU A 3 -8.28 -11.72 10.48
N SER A 4 -9.07 -11.57 11.54
CA SER A 4 -10.00 -12.62 11.97
C SER A 4 -11.21 -12.62 11.05
N GLU A 5 -11.68 -13.79 10.65
CA GLU A 5 -12.91 -13.91 9.86
C GLU A 5 -14.10 -13.42 10.70
N ASN A 6 -14.76 -12.35 10.26
CA ASN A 6 -15.95 -11.81 10.89
C ASN A 6 -16.89 -11.18 9.85
N ILE A 7 -18.18 -11.12 10.19
CA ILE A 7 -19.18 -10.32 9.48
C ILE A 7 -19.74 -9.36 10.52
N GLY A 8 -19.45 -8.06 10.34
CA GLY A 8 -20.12 -7.00 11.10
C GLY A 8 -21.43 -6.65 10.40
N VAL A 9 -22.52 -6.56 11.15
CA VAL A 9 -23.78 -5.97 10.64
C VAL A 9 -24.11 -4.78 11.51
N VAL A 10 -24.17 -3.60 10.90
CA VAL A 10 -24.62 -2.38 11.59
C VAL A 10 -26.10 -2.52 11.86
N GLN A 11 -26.46 -2.78 13.13
CA GLN A 11 -27.84 -3.09 13.54
C GLN A 11 -28.85 -1.99 13.16
N SER A 12 -28.42 -0.73 13.15
CA SER A 12 -29.30 0.41 12.81
C SER A 12 -29.60 0.53 11.32
N THR A 13 -28.74 0.03 10.43
CA THR A 13 -28.89 0.17 8.98
C THR A 13 -29.04 -1.16 8.24
N GLY A 14 -28.83 -2.29 8.92
CA GLY A 14 -28.76 -3.62 8.31
C GLY A 14 -27.63 -3.77 7.28
N LYS A 15 -26.66 -2.85 7.28
CA LYS A 15 -25.55 -2.86 6.31
C LYS A 15 -24.43 -3.72 6.86
N ILE A 16 -23.75 -4.42 5.95
CA ILE A 16 -22.51 -5.12 6.27
C ILE A 16 -21.45 -4.06 6.55
N ASP A 17 -20.85 -4.15 7.73
CA ASP A 17 -19.67 -3.38 8.13
C ASP A 17 -18.43 -4.24 7.89
N GLY A 18 -17.46 -3.67 7.19
CA GLY A 18 -16.29 -4.39 6.75
C GLY A 18 -15.35 -3.54 5.92
N PHE A 19 -14.19 -4.11 5.62
CA PHE A 19 -13.23 -3.49 4.72
C PHE A 19 -13.69 -3.61 3.27
N VAL A 20 -13.36 -2.61 2.45
CA VAL A 20 -13.55 -2.69 1.00
C VAL A 20 -12.58 -3.70 0.40
N ASP A 21 -13.06 -4.48 -0.56
CA ASP A 21 -12.22 -5.36 -1.36
C ASP A 21 -11.48 -4.57 -2.45
N LEU A 22 -10.76 -5.27 -3.34
CA LEU A 22 -10.09 -4.64 -4.48
C LEU A 22 -11.04 -4.40 -5.68
N GLY A 23 -12.35 -4.54 -5.49
CA GLY A 23 -13.39 -4.34 -6.50
C GLY A 23 -13.15 -5.17 -7.77
N ALA A 24 -13.01 -4.48 -8.91
CA ALA A 24 -12.73 -5.11 -10.19
C ALA A 24 -11.36 -5.82 -10.26
N PHE A 25 -10.46 -5.54 -9.32
CA PHE A 25 -9.15 -6.18 -9.20
C PHE A 25 -9.16 -7.38 -8.24
N THR A 26 -10.29 -7.69 -7.60
CA THR A 26 -10.48 -8.93 -6.84
C THR A 26 -10.67 -10.10 -7.82
N PRO A 27 -9.84 -11.16 -7.78
CA PRO A 27 -10.04 -12.35 -8.61
C PRO A 27 -11.44 -12.96 -8.42
N ASP A 28 -12.07 -13.47 -9.48
CA ASP A 28 -13.44 -13.98 -9.39
C ASP A 28 -13.62 -15.09 -8.34
N HIS A 29 -12.61 -15.95 -8.18
CA HIS A 29 -12.62 -17.01 -7.18
C HIS A 29 -12.49 -16.51 -5.73
N ASP A 30 -12.06 -15.27 -5.52
CA ASP A 30 -11.90 -14.66 -4.19
C ASP A 30 -13.11 -13.80 -3.79
N LYS A 31 -13.98 -13.40 -4.73
CA LYS A 31 -15.10 -12.46 -4.50
C LYS A 31 -16.13 -12.93 -3.48
N THR A 32 -16.31 -14.24 -3.34
CA THR A 32 -17.30 -14.83 -2.42
C THR A 32 -16.66 -15.46 -1.19
N VAL A 33 -15.34 -15.31 -1.03
CA VAL A 33 -14.56 -15.96 0.02
C VAL A 33 -14.19 -14.94 1.10
N PRO A 34 -14.26 -15.29 2.39
CA PRO A 34 -13.83 -14.41 3.47
C PRO A 34 -12.38 -13.94 3.30
N CYS A 35 -12.16 -12.63 3.46
CA CYS A 35 -10.84 -12.04 3.44
C CYS A 35 -10.06 -12.42 4.71
N THR A 36 -8.74 -12.64 4.56
CA THR A 36 -7.88 -13.02 5.69
C THR A 36 -6.75 -12.02 5.93
N HIS A 37 -6.56 -11.05 5.02
CA HIS A 37 -5.53 -10.04 5.10
C HIS A 37 -6.11 -8.65 4.85
N GLY A 38 -5.66 -7.69 5.65
CA GLY A 38 -5.89 -6.27 5.47
C GLY A 38 -4.58 -5.59 5.07
N MET A 39 -4.63 -4.84 3.97
CA MET A 39 -3.59 -3.91 3.56
C MET A 39 -4.00 -2.51 3.98
N VAL A 40 -3.14 -1.82 4.72
CA VAL A 40 -3.36 -0.45 5.17
C VAL A 40 -2.23 0.41 4.64
N VAL A 41 -2.57 1.52 4.01
CA VAL A 41 -1.61 2.52 3.57
C VAL A 41 -1.78 3.75 4.44
N ILE A 42 -0.71 4.14 5.15
CA ILE A 42 -0.71 5.23 6.14
C ILE A 42 0.28 6.29 5.68
N PHE A 43 -0.15 7.54 5.73
CA PHE A 43 0.73 8.70 5.63
C PHE A 43 1.20 9.12 7.02
N GLN A 44 2.51 9.29 7.16
CA GLN A 44 3.16 9.86 8.32
C GLN A 44 4.11 10.96 7.82
N PRO A 45 3.94 12.23 8.24
CA PRO A 45 4.86 13.29 7.89
C PRO A 45 6.22 13.06 8.58
N LEU A 46 7.30 13.47 7.92
CA LEU A 46 8.64 13.51 8.52
C LEU A 46 8.72 14.57 9.64
N SER A 47 8.00 15.68 9.47
CA SER A 47 7.87 16.75 10.46
C SER A 47 6.41 16.85 10.89
N GLY A 48 6.10 16.27 12.04
CA GLY A 48 4.75 16.23 12.62
C GLY A 48 4.47 14.92 13.35
N SER A 49 3.50 14.94 14.26
CA SER A 49 3.11 13.80 15.10
C SER A 49 1.70 13.31 14.78
N TRP A 50 1.30 13.31 13.50
CA TRP A 50 -0.04 12.91 13.06
C TRP A 50 0.04 11.84 11.99
N HIS A 51 -0.91 10.92 11.98
CA HIS A 51 -1.01 9.86 10.98
C HIS A 51 -2.35 9.97 10.25
N GLN A 52 -2.40 9.62 8.97
CA GLN A 52 -3.65 9.51 8.22
C GLN A 52 -3.67 8.22 7.42
N ILE A 53 -4.79 7.50 7.51
CA ILE A 53 -5.04 6.33 6.67
C ILE A 53 -5.44 6.84 5.29
N LEU A 54 -4.64 6.52 4.27
CA LEU A 54 -4.90 6.86 2.88
C LEU A 54 -5.70 5.77 2.15
N GLY A 55 -5.61 4.53 2.61
CA GLY A 55 -6.37 3.42 2.01
C GLY A 55 -6.36 2.19 2.90
N VAL A 56 -7.47 1.46 2.89
CA VAL A 56 -7.62 0.16 3.55
C VAL A 56 -8.27 -0.79 2.58
N PHE A 57 -7.64 -1.93 2.35
CA PHE A 57 -8.15 -2.95 1.44
C PHE A 57 -8.13 -4.29 2.14
N ALA A 58 -9.21 -5.05 2.02
CA ALA A 58 -9.25 -6.45 2.40
C ALA A 58 -9.03 -7.34 1.17
N SER A 59 -8.29 -8.42 1.39
CA SER A 59 -8.03 -9.42 0.37
C SER A 59 -7.91 -10.80 0.98
N ARG A 60 -8.18 -11.83 0.17
CA ARG A 60 -8.06 -13.22 0.59
C ARG A 60 -6.63 -13.61 0.93
N VAL A 61 -5.65 -13.02 0.23
CA VAL A 61 -4.20 -13.19 0.43
C VAL A 61 -3.53 -11.82 0.37
N ASN A 62 -2.27 -11.69 0.79
CA ASN A 62 -1.51 -10.44 0.59
C ASN A 62 -1.62 -9.95 -0.86
N VAL A 63 -1.84 -8.66 -1.06
CA VAL A 63 -1.78 -8.04 -2.39
C VAL A 63 -0.34 -8.12 -2.88
N LYS A 64 -0.11 -8.71 -4.06
CA LYS A 64 1.23 -9.01 -4.57
C LYS A 64 1.56 -8.19 -5.82
N ASP A 65 2.86 -8.07 -6.03
CA ASP A 65 3.45 -7.84 -7.34
C ASP A 65 2.94 -6.56 -8.03
N TYR A 66 2.46 -6.67 -9.26
CA TYR A 66 2.08 -5.53 -10.09
C TYR A 66 0.87 -4.75 -9.54
N LEU A 67 -0.10 -5.43 -8.91
CA LEU A 67 -1.27 -4.75 -8.33
C LEU A 67 -0.87 -3.90 -7.13
N LEU A 68 -0.01 -4.42 -6.26
CA LEU A 68 0.53 -3.65 -5.13
C LEU A 68 1.26 -2.40 -5.63
N SER A 69 2.08 -2.55 -6.67
CA SER A 69 2.83 -1.45 -7.29
C SER A 69 1.92 -0.35 -7.82
N LYS A 70 0.82 -0.74 -8.49
CA LYS A 70 -0.20 0.21 -8.96
C LYS A 70 -0.90 0.95 -7.82
N ILE A 71 -1.27 0.24 -6.76
CA ILE A 71 -1.94 0.85 -5.60
C ILE A 71 -1.02 1.89 -4.95
N ILE A 72 0.25 1.55 -4.74
CA ILE A 72 1.22 2.48 -4.16
C ILE A 72 1.46 3.69 -5.08
N LEU A 73 1.57 3.49 -6.39
CA LEU A 73 1.71 4.59 -7.35
C LEU A 73 0.50 5.54 -7.30
N GLU A 74 -0.72 4.98 -7.29
CA GLU A 74 -1.96 5.76 -7.21
C GLU A 74 -2.02 6.55 -5.90
N VAL A 75 -1.67 5.94 -4.78
CA VAL A 75 -1.59 6.63 -3.47
C VAL A 75 -0.60 7.80 -3.53
N VAL A 76 0.61 7.60 -4.08
CA VAL A 76 1.61 8.66 -4.19
C VAL A 76 1.08 9.82 -5.04
N VAL A 77 0.44 9.52 -6.17
CA VAL A 77 -0.15 10.54 -7.06
C VAL A 77 -1.29 11.29 -6.37
N LEU A 78 -2.23 10.59 -5.75
CA LEU A 78 -3.38 11.20 -5.08
C LEU A 78 -2.95 12.03 -3.86
N ALA A 79 -2.00 11.53 -3.06
CA ALA A 79 -1.42 12.28 -1.95
C ALA A 79 -0.73 13.56 -2.45
N GLY A 80 0.06 13.47 -3.52
CA GLY A 80 0.68 14.61 -4.18
C GLY A 80 -0.34 15.66 -4.62
N ARG A 81 -1.42 15.22 -5.28
CA ARG A 81 -2.51 16.11 -5.74
C ARG A 81 -3.28 16.77 -4.58
N ALA A 82 -3.33 16.12 -3.42
CA ALA A 82 -3.90 16.69 -2.21
C ALA A 82 -2.95 17.66 -1.48
N GLY A 83 -1.74 17.87 -1.98
CA GLY A 83 -0.72 18.77 -1.40
C GLY A 83 0.21 18.08 -0.39
N LEU A 84 0.12 16.75 -0.22
CA LEU A 84 1.05 16.00 0.60
C LEU A 84 2.34 15.73 -0.17
N LYS A 85 3.48 15.80 0.52
CA LYS A 85 4.79 15.46 -0.06
C LYS A 85 5.18 14.06 0.39
N VAL A 86 5.21 13.12 -0.55
CA VAL A 86 5.64 11.74 -0.30
C VAL A 86 7.07 11.58 -0.79
N ASP A 87 8.03 11.55 0.14
CA ASP A 87 9.45 11.33 -0.20
C ASP A 87 9.85 9.86 -0.05
N TYR A 88 9.20 9.13 0.86
CA TYR A 88 9.50 7.74 1.20
C TYR A 88 8.25 6.87 1.16
N VAL A 89 8.38 5.66 0.59
CA VAL A 89 7.44 4.56 0.80
C VAL A 89 8.17 3.49 1.60
N THR A 90 7.67 3.22 2.81
CA THR A 90 8.26 2.26 3.73
C THR A 90 7.36 1.06 3.94
N CYS A 91 7.89 -0.15 3.85
CA CYS A 91 7.16 -1.38 4.15
C CYS A 91 8.09 -2.43 4.78
N ASP A 92 7.56 -3.59 5.19
CA ASP A 92 8.43 -4.69 5.62
C ASP A 92 9.22 -5.25 4.43
N GLY A 93 10.30 -5.97 4.72
CA GLY A 93 11.14 -6.59 3.70
C GLY A 93 10.55 -7.86 3.09
N ALA A 94 9.25 -8.15 3.17
CA ALA A 94 8.67 -9.39 2.63
C ALA A 94 8.80 -9.50 1.11
N SER A 95 8.74 -10.73 0.58
CA SER A 95 9.00 -11.01 -0.83
C SER A 95 8.12 -10.22 -1.80
N TRP A 96 6.83 -10.02 -1.48
CA TRP A 96 5.91 -9.22 -2.31
C TRP A 96 6.23 -7.73 -2.29
N ASN A 97 6.72 -7.19 -1.16
CA ASN A 97 7.16 -5.80 -1.05
C ASN A 97 8.46 -5.56 -1.83
N ARG A 98 9.41 -6.51 -1.78
CA ARG A 98 10.62 -6.44 -2.61
C ARG A 98 10.30 -6.55 -4.11
N SER A 99 9.36 -7.42 -4.49
CA SER A 99 8.85 -7.52 -5.87
C SER A 99 8.22 -6.20 -6.33
N MET A 100 7.45 -5.53 -5.48
CA MET A 100 6.96 -4.17 -5.75
C MET A 100 8.12 -3.19 -5.99
N TRP A 101 9.18 -3.19 -5.17
CA TRP A 101 10.34 -2.33 -5.39
C TRP A 101 10.96 -2.52 -6.78
N HIS A 102 11.07 -3.77 -7.23
CA HIS A 102 11.57 -4.09 -8.57
C HIS A 102 10.69 -3.52 -9.68
N HIS A 103 9.36 -3.51 -9.53
CA HIS A 103 8.44 -2.87 -10.49
C HIS A 103 8.62 -1.36 -10.57
N PHE A 104 9.02 -0.71 -9.46
CA PHE A 104 9.41 0.70 -9.48
C PHE A 104 10.80 0.91 -10.12
N GLY A 105 11.61 -0.14 -10.26
CA GLY A 105 13.01 -0.03 -10.67
C GLY A 105 13.98 0.14 -9.49
N VAL A 106 13.51 0.03 -8.25
CA VAL A 106 14.33 0.02 -7.04
C VAL A 106 14.86 -1.38 -6.76
N HIS A 107 16.18 -1.51 -6.70
CA HIS A 107 16.84 -2.80 -6.48
C HIS A 107 18.28 -2.62 -5.99
N GLY A 108 18.83 -3.67 -5.39
CA GLY A 108 20.23 -3.74 -4.98
C GLY A 108 20.88 -5.02 -5.50
N THR A 109 22.13 -4.89 -5.92
CA THR A 109 23.02 -5.99 -6.30
C THR A 109 24.33 -5.87 -5.51
N ALA A 110 25.20 -6.88 -5.59
CA ALA A 110 26.54 -6.79 -4.98
C ALA A 110 27.40 -5.64 -5.56
N ALA A 111 27.10 -5.18 -6.79
CA ALA A 111 27.87 -4.17 -7.48
C ALA A 111 27.30 -2.74 -7.33
N ALA A 112 25.97 -2.62 -7.21
CA ALA A 112 25.29 -1.32 -7.20
C ALA A 112 23.93 -1.38 -6.50
N VAL A 113 23.53 -0.26 -5.91
CA VAL A 113 22.22 -0.05 -5.28
C VAL A 113 21.51 1.11 -5.96
N THR A 114 20.27 0.88 -6.37
CA THR A 114 19.33 1.88 -6.91
C THR A 114 18.19 2.05 -5.90
N PRO A 115 18.31 2.99 -4.93
CA PRO A 115 17.38 3.08 -3.80
C PRO A 115 16.13 3.93 -4.06
N SER A 116 16.06 4.59 -5.22
CA SER A 116 15.04 5.57 -5.52
C SER A 116 14.79 5.70 -7.01
N VAL A 117 13.63 6.27 -7.33
CA VAL A 117 13.16 6.51 -8.69
C VAL A 117 12.73 7.97 -8.84
N GLN A 118 12.54 8.41 -10.07
CA GLN A 118 11.99 9.74 -10.34
C GLN A 118 10.58 9.86 -9.76
N HIS A 119 10.27 10.96 -9.05
CA HIS A 119 8.95 11.13 -8.45
C HIS A 119 7.90 11.36 -9.55
N SER A 120 6.76 10.65 -9.46
CA SER A 120 5.75 10.60 -10.52
C SER A 120 4.97 11.90 -10.73
N THR A 121 4.95 12.79 -9.74
CA THR A 121 4.25 14.07 -9.80
C THR A 121 5.15 15.31 -9.78
N GLU A 122 6.48 15.13 -9.65
CA GLU A 122 7.39 16.28 -9.49
C GLU A 122 8.82 15.94 -9.97
N ASP A 123 9.25 16.58 -11.06
CA ASP A 123 10.53 16.27 -11.72
C ASP A 123 11.76 16.64 -10.87
N SER A 124 11.63 17.58 -9.93
CA SER A 124 12.71 17.96 -9.01
C SER A 124 12.94 16.97 -7.87
N ARG A 125 12.09 15.94 -7.71
CA ARG A 125 12.11 15.05 -6.55
C ARG A 125 12.31 13.60 -6.91
N ARG A 126 12.76 12.85 -5.91
CA ARG A 126 12.93 11.40 -6.00
C ARG A 126 12.01 10.73 -4.99
N LEU A 127 11.51 9.56 -5.36
CA LEU A 127 10.75 8.69 -4.48
C LEU A 127 11.67 7.57 -4.00
N PHE A 128 11.86 7.45 -2.68
CA PHE A 128 12.66 6.41 -2.07
C PHE A 128 11.77 5.26 -1.59
N LEU A 129 12.20 4.03 -1.83
CA LEU A 129 11.51 2.83 -1.35
C LEU A 129 12.45 2.07 -0.42
N SER A 130 12.02 1.83 0.82
CA SER A 130 12.87 1.22 1.83
C SER A 130 12.11 0.29 2.77
N GLN A 131 12.87 -0.60 3.41
CA GLN A 131 12.37 -1.35 4.54
C GLN A 131 12.15 -0.41 5.74
N ILE A 132 11.09 -0.64 6.52
CA ILE A 132 10.97 -0.08 7.87
C ILE A 132 12.13 -0.61 8.74
N SER A 133 13.17 0.21 8.89
CA SER A 133 14.10 0.15 10.03
C SER A 133 13.65 1.21 11.03
N ARG A 134 13.74 0.93 12.34
CA ARG A 134 13.33 1.87 13.40
C ARG A 134 13.81 3.29 13.06
N ILE A 135 12.85 4.18 12.81
CA ILE A 135 13.05 5.63 12.71
C ILE A 135 13.10 6.18 14.13
#